data_AF-A0A915DTC0-F1
#
_entry.id   AF-A0A915DTC0-F1
#
_cell.length_a   1.000
_cell.length_b   1.000
_cell.length_c   1.000
_cell.angle_alpha   90.00
_cell.angle_beta   90.00
_cell.angle_gamma   90.00
#
_symmetry.space_group_name_H-M   'P 1'
#
loop_
_entity.id
_entity.type
_entity.pdbx_description
1 polymer ?
#
loop_
_entity_poly.entity_id
_entity_poly.type
_entity_poly.pdbx_seq_one_letter_code
_entity_poly.pdbx_strand_id
1 'polypeptide(L)'
;MTDTVPDISQLLRRQFVIDHRQQDAVLKLKKDFPNARVFAFESPKFKTSCRKFLADDLRKFYLWYRSCDARCRHFYEIILENMPCRLYFDLEYYKEFNENIDAEATLDKFLNLCCRCMSDLLGYELDRSTSFLILDSSTPSKFSAHVIVHMPKKKLFPSNVALKPLVKRICQQMIIEDVGIIKEADGTSKFLCDLSVYSRNRNFRLFLSSKCGKDAILKLADYCTFYEDLSPVSNAQIFLDALIIQKTIIYMMSSTFLICLFQSNIWRKN
;
A
#
# COMPACT_ATOMS: atom_id res chain seq x y z
N MET A 1 -18.84 -30.36 8.07
CA MET A 1 -17.50 -29.77 7.84
C MET A 1 -17.21 -28.89 9.04
N THR A 2 -16.12 -29.11 9.75
CA THR A 2 -15.87 -28.43 11.03
C THR A 2 -15.69 -26.92 10.81
N ASP A 3 -16.56 -26.10 11.41
CA ASP A 3 -16.55 -24.62 11.39
C ASP A 3 -15.34 -23.99 12.11
N THR A 4 -14.28 -24.76 12.33
CA THR A 4 -13.08 -24.28 13.01
C THR A 4 -12.17 -23.59 12.00
N VAL A 5 -12.01 -22.27 12.15
CA VAL A 5 -11.03 -21.48 11.40
C VAL A 5 -9.63 -22.11 11.62
N PRO A 6 -8.91 -22.53 10.57
CA PRO A 6 -7.62 -23.18 10.71
C PRO A 6 -6.62 -22.31 11.48
N ASP A 7 -5.80 -22.93 12.35
CA ASP A 7 -4.71 -22.21 13.01
C ASP A 7 -3.62 -21.85 12.01
N ILE A 8 -3.73 -20.65 11.45
CA ILE A 8 -2.80 -20.13 10.45
C ILE A 8 -1.36 -20.09 10.98
N SER A 9 -1.17 -19.91 12.30
CA SER A 9 0.16 -19.88 12.89
C SER A 9 0.85 -21.23 12.80
N GLN A 10 0.10 -22.33 12.94
CA GLN A 10 0.65 -23.68 12.81
C GLN A 10 0.99 -24.00 11.36
N LEU A 11 0.13 -23.61 10.41
CA LEU A 11 0.36 -23.80 8.98
C LEU A 11 1.57 -23.00 8.49
N LEU A 12 1.69 -21.74 8.92
CA LEU A 12 2.82 -20.88 8.60
C LEU A 12 4.14 -21.44 9.11
N ARG A 13 4.21 -21.93 10.36
CA ARG A 13 5.44 -22.50 10.94
C ARG A 13 6.00 -23.71 10.19
N ARG A 14 5.17 -24.40 9.40
CA ARG A 14 5.63 -25.51 8.54
C ARG A 14 6.37 -25.01 7.29
N GLN A 15 6.18 -23.75 6.90
CA GLN A 15 6.63 -23.21 5.61
C GLN A 15 7.61 -22.03 5.78
N PHE A 16 7.50 -21.29 6.88
CA PHE A 16 8.22 -20.05 7.14
C PHE A 16 8.74 -20.00 8.58
N VAL A 17 9.85 -19.29 8.75
CA VAL A 17 10.34 -18.92 10.08
C VAL A 17 9.52 -17.75 10.59
N ILE A 18 8.94 -17.89 11.78
CA ILE A 18 8.05 -16.90 12.40
C ILE A 18 8.76 -16.20 13.55
N ASP A 19 8.79 -14.87 13.48
CA ASP A 19 9.41 -13.99 14.45
C ASP A 19 8.38 -13.25 15.29
N HIS A 20 8.74 -13.03 16.56
CA HIS A 20 7.92 -12.27 17.50
C HIS A 20 8.19 -10.78 17.42
N ARG A 21 9.41 -10.37 17.05
CA ARG A 21 9.78 -8.96 16.88
C ARG A 21 10.05 -8.70 15.40
N GLN A 22 9.59 -7.55 14.92
CA GLN A 22 9.81 -7.12 13.55
C GLN A 22 11.30 -7.09 13.19
N GLN A 23 12.12 -6.57 14.11
CA GLN A 23 13.56 -6.46 13.90
C GLN A 23 14.22 -7.82 13.62
N ASP A 24 13.76 -8.89 14.26
CA ASP A 24 14.31 -10.23 14.06
C ASP A 24 14.02 -10.75 12.65
N ALA A 25 12.83 -10.48 12.11
CA ALA A 25 12.50 -10.81 10.73
C ALA A 25 13.30 -9.95 9.73
N VAL A 26 13.47 -8.66 10.01
CA VAL A 26 14.25 -7.74 9.15
C VAL A 26 15.72 -8.18 9.06
N LEU A 27 16.33 -8.57 10.18
CA LEU A 27 17.73 -9.06 10.21
C LEU A 27 17.93 -10.35 9.39
N LYS A 28 16.86 -11.10 9.13
CA LYS A 28 16.88 -12.33 8.32
C LYS A 28 16.70 -12.09 6.82
N LEU A 29 16.55 -10.83 6.39
CA LEU A 29 16.67 -10.49 4.97
C LEU A 29 18.10 -10.80 4.50
N LYS A 30 18.33 -12.06 4.10
CA LYS A 30 19.61 -12.48 3.56
C LYS A 30 19.89 -11.70 2.28
N LYS A 31 21.14 -11.28 2.10
CA LYS A 31 21.60 -10.61 0.88
C LYS A 31 21.40 -11.49 -0.38
N ASP A 32 21.31 -12.80 -0.20
CA ASP A 32 21.21 -13.78 -1.29
C ASP A 32 19.82 -13.90 -1.94
N PHE A 33 18.77 -13.31 -1.33
CA PHE A 33 17.42 -13.29 -1.90
C PHE A 33 17.04 -11.86 -2.31
N PRO A 34 17.33 -11.42 -3.56
CA PRO A 34 17.05 -10.06 -4.00
C PRO A 34 15.56 -9.70 -3.90
N ASN A 35 14.67 -10.69 -3.94
CA ASN A 35 13.23 -10.53 -3.84
C ASN A 35 12.64 -10.82 -2.45
N ALA A 36 13.47 -11.02 -1.42
CA ALA A 36 12.95 -11.23 -0.07
C ALA A 36 12.06 -10.07 0.39
N ARG A 37 10.98 -10.36 1.11
CA ARG A 37 10.08 -9.36 1.71
C ARG A 37 9.87 -9.70 3.17
N VAL A 38 9.49 -8.70 3.96
CA VAL A 38 9.03 -8.88 5.33
C VAL A 38 7.54 -8.63 5.36
N PHE A 39 6.81 -9.59 5.92
CA PHE A 39 5.38 -9.51 6.10
C PHE A 39 5.06 -9.58 7.59
N ALA A 40 4.01 -8.87 7.97
CA ALA A 40 3.38 -9.03 9.27
C ALA A 40 2.04 -9.74 9.10
N PHE A 41 1.62 -10.47 10.12
CA PHE A 41 0.30 -11.09 10.13
C PHE A 41 -0.33 -11.08 11.52
N GLU A 42 -1.65 -11.03 11.52
CA GLU A 42 -2.49 -11.13 12.72
C GLU A 42 -3.16 -12.51 12.76
N SER A 43 -3.59 -12.92 13.95
CA SER A 43 -4.33 -14.16 14.15
C SER A 43 -5.33 -13.96 15.29
N PRO A 44 -6.54 -14.56 15.22
CA PRO A 44 -7.50 -14.53 16.32
C PRO A 44 -6.95 -15.12 17.63
N LYS A 45 -5.90 -15.94 17.56
CA LYS A 45 -5.22 -16.52 18.73
C LYS A 45 -4.22 -15.56 19.39
N PHE A 46 -3.90 -14.44 18.76
CA PHE A 46 -3.00 -13.44 19.32
C PHE A 46 -3.81 -12.44 20.15
N LYS A 47 -3.12 -11.72 21.04
CA LYS A 47 -3.73 -10.53 21.65
C LYS A 47 -4.15 -9.55 20.55
N THR A 48 -5.23 -8.80 20.77
CA THR A 48 -5.72 -7.81 19.80
C THR A 48 -4.59 -6.89 19.33
N SER A 49 -4.53 -6.65 18.02
CA SER A 49 -3.50 -5.83 17.35
C SER A 49 -2.05 -6.33 17.51
N CYS A 50 -1.84 -7.52 18.06
CA CYS A 50 -0.53 -8.15 18.10
C CYS A 50 -0.23 -8.80 16.75
N ARG A 51 0.98 -8.54 16.23
CA ARG A 51 1.47 -9.08 14.97
C ARG A 51 2.66 -9.97 15.20
N LYS A 52 2.79 -10.99 14.36
CA LYS A 52 4.04 -11.73 14.17
C LYS A 52 4.56 -11.47 12.77
N PHE A 53 5.82 -11.80 12.57
CA PHE A 53 6.57 -11.40 11.39
C PHE A 53 7.18 -12.61 10.71
N LEU A 54 7.33 -12.52 9.39
CA LEU A 54 8.07 -13.50 8.61
C LEU A 54 8.83 -12.77 7.51
N ALA A 55 10.00 -13.30 7.15
CA ALA A 55 10.80 -12.81 6.04
C ALA A 55 11.17 -13.98 5.12
N ASP A 56 10.80 -13.89 3.84
CA ASP A 56 11.08 -14.94 2.86
C ASP A 56 11.01 -14.36 1.43
N ASP A 57 11.37 -15.16 0.42
CA ASP A 57 11.20 -14.84 -0.98
C ASP A 57 9.73 -14.54 -1.33
N LEU A 58 9.51 -13.47 -2.09
CA LEU A 58 8.18 -13.01 -2.47
C LEU A 58 7.38 -14.06 -3.23
N ARG A 59 8.01 -14.80 -4.15
CA ARG A 59 7.32 -15.83 -4.95
C ARG A 59 6.91 -16.99 -4.05
N LYS A 60 7.80 -17.46 -3.18
CA LYS A 60 7.48 -18.52 -2.21
C LYS A 60 6.32 -18.09 -1.30
N PHE A 61 6.37 -16.87 -0.75
CA PHE A 61 5.28 -16.33 0.06
C PHE A 61 3.96 -16.28 -0.71
N TYR A 62 3.95 -15.72 -1.93
CA TYR A 62 2.73 -15.57 -2.72
C TYR A 62 2.09 -16.91 -3.09
N LEU A 63 2.90 -17.91 -3.49
CA LEU A 63 2.40 -19.25 -3.82
C LEU A 63 1.71 -19.92 -2.63
N TRP A 64 2.22 -19.71 -1.42
CA TRP A 64 1.55 -20.13 -0.20
C TRP A 64 0.30 -19.27 0.07
N TYR A 65 0.43 -17.95 0.04
CA TYR A 65 -0.64 -16.99 0.34
C TYR A 65 -1.89 -17.18 -0.53
N ARG A 66 -1.72 -17.49 -1.83
CA ARG A 66 -2.85 -17.76 -2.74
C ARG A 66 -3.56 -19.08 -2.45
N SER A 67 -2.87 -20.05 -1.84
CA SER A 67 -3.42 -21.35 -1.44
C SER A 67 -4.03 -21.33 -0.03
N CYS A 68 -3.74 -20.29 0.75
CA CYS A 68 -4.27 -20.09 2.08
C CYS A 68 -5.78 -19.83 2.04
N ASP A 69 -6.50 -20.40 3.01
CA ASP A 69 -7.90 -20.07 3.25
C ASP A 69 -8.08 -18.55 3.40
N ALA A 70 -8.99 -17.97 2.60
CA ALA A 70 -9.22 -16.53 2.56
C ALA A 70 -9.62 -15.96 3.93
N ARG A 71 -10.30 -16.75 4.77
CA ARG A 71 -10.74 -16.36 6.12
C ARG A 71 -9.57 -16.14 7.08
N CYS A 72 -8.38 -16.66 6.75
CA CYS A 72 -7.17 -16.53 7.55
C CYS A 72 -6.20 -15.47 7.01
N ARG A 73 -6.55 -14.75 5.95
CA ARG A 73 -5.67 -13.77 5.32
C ARG A 73 -5.75 -12.43 6.05
N HIS A 74 -4.89 -12.28 7.06
CA HIS A 74 -4.72 -11.03 7.80
C HIS A 74 -3.26 -10.55 7.71
N PHE A 75 -2.79 -10.35 6.47
CA PHE A 75 -1.39 -10.06 6.17
C PHE A 75 -1.18 -8.61 5.76
N TYR A 76 0.02 -8.13 6.07
CA TYR A 76 0.46 -6.78 5.79
C TYR A 76 1.87 -6.84 5.20
N GLU A 77 2.11 -6.05 4.14
CA GLU A 77 3.45 -5.69 3.73
C GLU A 77 4.07 -4.80 4.81
N ILE A 78 5.34 -5.03 5.15
CA ILE A 78 6.10 -4.07 5.94
C ILE A 78 6.87 -3.18 4.98
N ILE A 79 6.45 -1.93 4.89
CA ILE A 79 7.13 -0.87 4.15
C ILE A 79 8.33 -0.43 4.97
N LEU A 80 9.43 -1.16 4.80
CA LEU A 80 10.70 -0.92 5.48
C LEU A 80 11.19 0.50 5.26
N GLU A 81 11.79 1.07 6.30
CA GLU A 81 12.45 2.36 6.17
C GLU A 81 13.56 2.34 5.11
N ASN A 82 13.78 3.49 4.46
CA ASN A 82 14.84 3.69 3.46
C ASN A 82 14.77 2.77 2.23
N MET A 83 13.61 2.15 1.97
CA MET A 83 13.39 1.37 0.75
C MET A 83 12.63 2.19 -0.29
N PRO A 84 13.10 2.21 -1.55
CA PRO A 84 12.35 2.80 -2.64
C PRO A 84 10.94 2.22 -2.75
N CYS A 85 9.95 3.09 -2.93
CA CYS A 85 8.54 2.69 -2.90
C CYS A 85 7.67 3.48 -3.87
N ARG A 86 6.50 2.95 -4.16
CA ARG A 86 5.43 3.65 -4.88
C ARG A 86 4.85 4.76 -4.00
N LEU A 87 4.33 5.81 -4.61
CA LEU A 87 3.38 6.69 -3.92
C LEU A 87 2.09 5.89 -3.67
N TYR A 88 1.51 6.02 -2.48
CA TYR A 88 0.30 5.30 -2.12
C TYR A 88 -0.49 6.12 -1.12
N PHE A 89 -1.81 5.95 -1.09
CA PHE A 89 -2.70 6.63 -0.16
C PHE A 89 -3.58 5.61 0.56
N ASP A 90 -3.82 5.85 1.85
CA ASP A 90 -4.86 5.18 2.62
C ASP A 90 -5.99 6.19 2.80
N LEU A 91 -7.13 5.91 2.16
CA LEU A 91 -8.27 6.81 2.09
C LEU A 91 -9.38 6.25 2.97
N GLU A 92 -9.84 7.01 3.96
CA GLU A 92 -10.91 6.53 4.84
C GLU A 92 -11.75 7.60 5.52
N TYR A 93 -13.05 7.30 5.65
CA TYR A 93 -13.99 8.07 6.46
C TYR A 93 -15.20 7.25 6.91
N TYR A 94 -15.84 7.67 7.99
CA TYR A 94 -17.12 7.10 8.43
C TYR A 94 -18.28 7.79 7.72
N LYS A 95 -19.16 6.99 7.11
CA LYS A 95 -20.23 7.50 6.23
C LYS A 95 -21.30 8.25 7.00
N GLU A 96 -21.56 7.86 8.25
CA GLU A 96 -22.57 8.48 9.14
C GLU A 96 -22.32 9.98 9.39
N PHE A 97 -21.07 10.46 9.32
CA PHE A 97 -20.74 11.88 9.49
C PHE A 97 -20.61 12.62 8.15
N ASN A 98 -20.78 11.91 7.03
CA ASN A 98 -20.45 12.38 5.69
C ASN A 98 -21.49 11.88 4.66
N GLU A 99 -22.77 11.84 5.03
CA GLU A 99 -23.84 11.24 4.21
C GLU A 99 -24.02 11.90 2.84
N ASN A 100 -23.65 13.19 2.74
CA ASN A 100 -23.72 13.97 1.49
C ASN A 100 -22.50 13.78 0.57
N ILE A 101 -21.50 12.99 0.99
CA ILE A 101 -20.30 12.76 0.19
C ILE A 101 -20.54 11.59 -0.76
N ASP A 102 -20.51 11.89 -2.05
CA ASP A 102 -20.35 10.88 -3.11
C ASP A 102 -18.89 10.40 -3.11
N ALA A 103 -18.68 9.13 -2.75
CA ALA A 103 -17.37 8.53 -2.62
C ALA A 103 -16.60 8.50 -3.96
N GLU A 104 -17.27 8.15 -5.05
CA GLU A 104 -16.63 8.00 -6.37
C GLU A 104 -16.30 9.38 -6.95
N ALA A 105 -17.24 10.34 -6.86
CA ALA A 105 -16.99 11.70 -7.32
C ALA A 105 -15.88 12.39 -6.50
N THR A 106 -15.82 12.14 -5.19
CA THR A 106 -14.75 12.68 -4.33
C THR A 106 -13.40 12.04 -4.65
N LEU A 107 -13.38 10.75 -4.92
CA LEU A 107 -12.19 10.04 -5.35
C LEU A 107 -11.70 10.56 -6.70
N ASP A 108 -12.57 10.75 -7.68
CA ASP A 108 -12.20 11.31 -8.98
C ASP A 108 -11.57 12.71 -8.85
N LYS A 109 -12.20 13.60 -8.07
CA LYS A 109 -11.61 14.93 -7.76
C LYS A 109 -10.23 14.82 -7.10
N PHE A 110 -10.08 13.92 -6.12
CA PHE A 110 -8.81 13.68 -5.44
C PHE A 110 -7.72 13.16 -6.39
N LEU A 111 -8.10 12.26 -7.28
CA LEU A 111 -7.25 11.66 -8.29
C LEU A 111 -6.79 12.69 -9.34
N ASN A 112 -7.68 13.58 -9.78
CA ASN A 112 -7.36 14.71 -10.66
C ASN A 112 -6.44 15.73 -9.99
N LEU A 113 -6.68 16.00 -8.69
CA LEU A 113 -5.77 16.83 -7.90
C LEU A 113 -4.38 16.21 -7.80
N CYS A 114 -4.29 14.89 -7.61
CA CYS A 114 -3.03 14.17 -7.59
C CYS A 114 -2.30 14.30 -8.94
N CYS A 115 -2.98 14.14 -10.08
CA CYS A 115 -2.36 14.34 -11.40
C CYS A 115 -1.76 15.75 -11.54
N ARG A 116 -2.52 16.80 -11.20
CA ARG A 116 -2.02 18.19 -11.24
C ARG A 116 -0.84 18.41 -10.30
N CYS A 117 -0.94 17.99 -9.04
CA CYS A 117 0.16 18.12 -8.08
C CYS A 117 1.44 17.41 -8.57
N MET A 118 1.30 16.26 -9.23
CA MET A 118 2.43 15.51 -9.75
C MET A 118 3.08 16.17 -10.98
N SER A 119 2.28 16.80 -11.83
CA SER A 119 2.77 17.64 -12.93
C SER A 119 3.46 18.90 -12.39
N ASP A 120 2.78 19.68 -11.54
CA ASP A 120 3.26 20.98 -11.07
C ASP A 120 4.51 20.89 -10.20
N LEU A 121 4.56 19.90 -9.29
CA LEU A 121 5.64 19.80 -8.31
C LEU A 121 6.84 19.01 -8.84
N LEU A 122 6.62 18.05 -9.74
CA LEU A 122 7.63 17.06 -10.12
C LEU A 122 7.80 16.88 -11.63
N GLY A 123 6.97 17.52 -12.47
CA GLY A 123 7.01 17.41 -13.93
C GLY A 123 6.59 16.04 -14.45
N TYR A 124 5.75 15.30 -13.70
CA TYR A 124 5.25 13.98 -14.12
C TYR A 124 3.77 14.03 -14.46
N GLU A 125 3.47 13.72 -15.72
CA GLU A 125 2.12 13.43 -16.16
C GLU A 125 1.71 12.02 -15.73
N LEU A 126 0.58 11.91 -15.05
CA LEU A 126 -0.03 10.63 -14.67
C LEU A 126 -1.24 10.36 -15.55
N ASP A 127 -1.38 9.11 -15.99
CA ASP A 127 -2.53 8.66 -16.75
C ASP A 127 -3.57 8.06 -15.80
N ARG A 128 -4.80 8.58 -15.86
CA ARG A 128 -5.91 8.13 -15.01
C ARG A 128 -6.19 6.64 -15.17
N SER A 129 -6.06 6.11 -16.40
CA SER A 129 -6.35 4.72 -16.76
C SER A 129 -5.23 3.75 -16.43
N THR A 130 -3.99 4.22 -16.23
CA THR A 130 -2.83 3.31 -16.01
C THR A 130 -1.95 3.67 -14.83
N SER A 131 -2.21 4.76 -14.10
CA SER A 131 -1.37 5.19 -12.98
C SER A 131 -1.95 4.89 -11.61
N PHE A 132 -3.22 4.54 -11.46
CA PHE A 132 -3.86 4.43 -10.15
C PHE A 132 -4.55 3.09 -9.97
N LEU A 133 -3.88 2.16 -9.29
CA LEU A 133 -4.48 0.93 -8.82
C LEU A 133 -5.28 1.23 -7.55
N ILE A 134 -6.56 0.91 -7.55
CA ILE A 134 -7.48 1.21 -6.44
C ILE A 134 -7.98 -0.09 -5.86
N LEU A 135 -7.75 -0.28 -4.56
CA LEU A 135 -8.26 -1.40 -3.80
C LEU A 135 -9.29 -0.91 -2.78
N ASP A 136 -10.47 -1.53 -2.76
CA ASP A 136 -11.57 -1.17 -1.87
C ASP A 136 -11.75 -2.23 -0.76
N SER A 137 -12.05 -1.76 0.44
CA SER A 137 -12.48 -2.58 1.57
C SER A 137 -13.59 -1.89 2.37
N SER A 138 -14.40 -1.09 1.67
CA SER A 138 -15.48 -0.32 2.23
C SER A 138 -16.54 -1.24 2.83
N THR A 139 -17.21 -0.74 3.87
CA THR A 139 -18.33 -1.39 4.55
C THR A 139 -19.57 -0.48 4.45
N PRO A 140 -20.75 -0.92 4.90
CA PRO A 140 -21.90 -0.03 5.02
C PRO A 140 -21.62 1.21 5.88
N SER A 141 -20.77 1.10 6.91
CA SER A 141 -20.47 2.20 7.83
C SER A 141 -19.23 3.04 7.48
N LYS A 142 -18.29 2.49 6.70
CA LYS A 142 -16.98 3.11 6.47
C LYS A 142 -16.56 3.01 5.01
N PHE A 143 -16.15 4.13 4.41
CA PHE A 143 -15.37 4.13 3.19
C PHE A 143 -13.92 3.81 3.53
N SER A 144 -13.28 2.89 2.79
CA SER A 144 -11.88 2.53 2.99
C SER A 144 -11.27 2.00 1.70
N ALA A 145 -10.38 2.79 1.11
CA ALA A 145 -9.70 2.47 -0.13
C ALA A 145 -8.19 2.70 -0.04
N HIS A 146 -7.41 1.79 -0.62
CA HIS A 146 -5.99 2.03 -0.89
C HIS A 146 -5.83 2.46 -2.35
N VAL A 147 -5.10 3.55 -2.58
CA VAL A 147 -4.73 3.98 -3.92
C VAL A 147 -3.22 3.83 -4.08
N ILE A 148 -2.76 3.00 -5.02
CA ILE A 148 -1.35 2.76 -5.29
C ILE A 148 -1.00 3.41 -6.64
N VAL A 149 -0.05 4.33 -6.62
CA VAL A 149 0.32 5.13 -7.79
C VAL A 149 1.50 4.49 -8.53
N HIS A 150 1.26 4.11 -9.78
CA HIS A 150 2.24 3.62 -10.73
C HIS A 150 2.77 4.79 -11.56
N MET A 151 3.97 5.25 -11.19
CA MET A 151 4.65 6.34 -11.89
C MET A 151 5.12 5.90 -13.29
N PRO A 152 5.15 6.82 -14.27
CA PRO A 152 5.74 6.57 -15.59
C PRO A 152 7.15 5.98 -15.49
N LYS A 153 7.47 5.06 -16.41
CA LYS A 153 8.77 4.35 -16.45
C LYS A 153 9.13 3.63 -15.15
N LYS A 154 8.13 3.21 -14.36
CA LYS A 154 8.30 2.48 -13.09
C LYS A 154 9.16 3.22 -12.06
N LYS A 155 9.13 4.56 -12.07
CA LYS A 155 9.86 5.37 -11.09
C LYS A 155 9.32 5.14 -9.68
N LEU A 156 10.20 5.26 -8.69
CA LEU A 156 9.91 5.09 -7.28
C LEU A 156 10.40 6.30 -6.49
N PHE A 157 9.79 6.54 -5.34
CA PHE A 157 10.24 7.53 -4.37
C PHE A 157 11.28 6.91 -3.43
N PRO A 158 12.21 7.70 -2.86
CA PRO A 158 13.32 7.15 -2.07
C PRO A 158 12.89 6.33 -0.84
N SER A 159 11.80 6.74 -0.19
CA SER A 159 11.19 6.00 0.92
C SER A 159 9.78 6.51 1.22
N ASN A 160 8.99 5.74 1.97
CA ASN A 160 7.66 6.17 2.37
C ASN A 160 7.70 7.37 3.34
N VAL A 161 8.74 7.50 4.16
CA VAL A 161 8.92 8.68 5.01
C VAL A 161 9.21 9.92 4.15
N ALA A 162 10.00 9.77 3.07
CA ALA A 162 10.30 10.86 2.14
C ALA A 162 9.08 11.32 1.33
N LEU A 163 8.02 10.51 1.23
CA LEU A 163 6.75 10.91 0.62
C LEU A 163 5.96 11.91 1.47
N LYS A 164 6.17 11.95 2.79
CA LYS A 164 5.33 12.74 3.71
C LYS A 164 5.25 14.23 3.36
N PRO A 165 6.34 14.94 2.99
CA PRO A 165 6.25 16.33 2.57
C PRO A 165 5.45 16.54 1.28
N LEU A 166 5.61 15.66 0.28
CA LEU A 166 4.84 15.70 -0.97
C LEU A 166 3.34 15.53 -0.67
N VAL A 167 2.98 14.52 0.12
CA VAL A 167 1.58 14.24 0.42
C VAL A 167 0.97 15.36 1.28
N LYS A 168 1.75 15.96 2.18
CA LYS A 168 1.33 17.19 2.87
C LYS A 168 1.03 18.33 1.91
N ARG A 169 1.79 18.50 0.82
CA ARG A 169 1.48 19.50 -0.22
C ARG A 169 0.18 19.18 -0.94
N ILE A 170 -0.07 17.91 -1.27
CA ILE A 170 -1.35 17.46 -1.86
C ILE A 170 -2.50 17.79 -0.90
N CYS A 171 -2.38 17.46 0.38
CA CYS A 171 -3.37 17.80 1.41
C CYS A 171 -3.59 19.31 1.58
N GLN A 172 -2.58 20.15 1.37
CA GLN A 172 -2.77 21.61 1.37
C GLN A 172 -3.63 22.07 0.19
N GLN A 173 -3.43 21.49 -1.00
CA GLN A 173 -4.27 21.80 -2.16
C GLN A 173 -5.71 21.27 -1.98
N MET A 174 -5.89 20.15 -1.28
CA MET A 174 -7.21 19.66 -0.89
C MET A 174 -8.02 20.70 -0.10
N ILE A 175 -7.37 21.51 0.76
CA ILE A 175 -8.06 22.60 1.48
C ILE A 175 -8.48 23.71 0.52
N ILE A 176 -7.57 24.12 -0.37
CA ILE A 176 -7.79 25.24 -1.29
C ILE A 176 -8.96 24.95 -2.24
N GLU A 177 -9.08 23.70 -2.67
CA GLU A 177 -10.06 23.26 -3.65
C GLU A 177 -11.29 22.58 -3.04
N ASP A 178 -11.37 22.50 -1.71
CA ASP A 178 -12.42 21.81 -0.97
C ASP A 178 -12.65 20.36 -1.45
N VAL A 179 -11.56 19.61 -1.62
CA VAL A 179 -11.58 18.22 -2.09
C VAL A 179 -11.22 17.27 -0.96
N GLY A 180 -12.11 16.33 -0.65
CA GLY A 180 -11.82 15.27 0.33
C GLY A 180 -11.56 15.81 1.74
N ILE A 181 -12.27 16.86 2.14
CA ILE A 181 -12.35 17.33 3.53
C ILE A 181 -13.50 16.56 4.20
N ILE A 182 -13.16 15.79 5.23
CA ILE A 182 -14.04 14.80 5.85
C ILE A 182 -14.36 15.21 7.28
N LYS A 183 -15.60 15.01 7.72
CA LYS A 183 -16.02 15.17 9.12
C LYS A 183 -15.80 13.91 9.96
N GLU A 184 -15.32 14.11 11.17
CA GLU A 184 -15.21 13.08 12.21
C GLU A 184 -16.36 13.17 13.22
N ALA A 185 -16.47 12.16 14.09
CA ALA A 185 -17.52 12.06 15.10
C ALA A 185 -17.58 13.25 16.07
N ASP A 186 -16.45 13.88 16.34
CA ASP A 186 -16.34 15.06 17.21
C ASP A 186 -16.60 16.39 16.47
N GLY A 187 -17.01 16.34 15.20
CA GLY A 187 -17.25 17.49 14.34
C GLY A 187 -15.98 18.12 13.75
N THR A 188 -14.79 17.64 14.12
CA THR A 188 -13.54 18.10 13.53
C THR A 188 -13.43 17.64 12.07
N SER A 189 -12.56 18.31 11.32
CA SER A 189 -12.31 17.98 9.91
C SER A 189 -10.93 17.37 9.75
N LYS A 190 -10.85 16.34 8.91
CA LYS A 190 -9.60 15.70 8.51
C LYS A 190 -9.53 15.59 6.99
N PHE A 191 -8.35 15.25 6.48
CA PHE A 191 -8.22 14.85 5.08
C PHE A 191 -8.73 13.43 4.88
N LEU A 192 -9.30 13.18 3.70
CA LEU A 192 -9.58 11.83 3.21
C LEU A 192 -8.35 10.92 3.28
N CYS A 193 -7.17 11.48 3.01
CA CYS A 193 -5.88 10.78 3.07
C CYS A 193 -5.31 10.74 4.50
N ASP A 194 -5.03 9.54 5.01
CA ASP A 194 -4.31 9.37 6.28
C ASP A 194 -2.80 9.65 6.12
N LEU A 195 -2.32 10.75 6.69
CA LEU A 195 -0.90 11.11 6.73
C LEU A 195 -0.07 10.27 7.70
N SER A 196 -0.72 9.53 8.61
CA SER A 196 -0.03 8.69 9.58
C SER A 196 0.72 7.56 8.88
N VAL A 197 0.23 7.07 7.72
CA VAL A 197 0.79 5.90 7.03
C VAL A 197 2.24 6.08 6.59
N TYR A 198 2.71 7.31 6.41
CA TYR A 198 4.08 7.66 6.07
C TYR A 198 5.00 7.65 7.30
N SER A 199 5.21 6.46 7.87
CA SER A 199 6.05 6.21 9.04
C SER A 199 7.03 5.06 8.79
N ARG A 200 8.10 4.99 9.59
CA ARG A 200 9.07 3.90 9.52
C ARG A 200 8.41 2.53 9.70
N ASN A 201 8.78 1.56 8.86
CA ASN A 201 8.31 0.17 8.92
C ASN A 201 6.78 0.05 8.95
N ARG A 202 6.09 0.84 8.13
CA ARG A 202 4.62 0.87 8.09
C ARG A 202 4.09 -0.49 7.66
N ASN A 203 3.16 -1.03 8.44
CA ASN A 203 2.39 -2.21 8.05
C ASN A 203 1.25 -1.74 7.14
N PHE A 204 1.17 -2.27 5.93
CA PHE A 204 0.16 -1.90 4.92
C PHE A 204 -0.54 -3.16 4.42
N ARG A 205 -1.87 -3.18 4.50
CA ARG A 205 -2.65 -4.42 4.29
C ARG A 205 -2.55 -4.92 2.85
N LEU A 206 -2.32 -6.23 2.69
CA LEU A 206 -2.17 -6.85 1.38
C LEU A 206 -3.52 -6.99 0.65
N PHE A 207 -3.46 -6.97 -0.69
CA PHE A 207 -4.57 -7.39 -1.55
C PHE A 207 -5.08 -8.79 -1.15
N LEU A 208 -6.39 -8.93 -1.03
CA LEU A 208 -7.14 -10.09 -0.52
C LEU A 208 -6.94 -10.44 0.96
N SER A 209 -6.39 -9.52 1.76
CA SER A 209 -6.39 -9.63 3.22
C SER A 209 -7.46 -8.74 3.86
N SER A 210 -7.98 -9.17 5.01
CA SER A 210 -8.80 -8.36 5.92
C SER A 210 -8.02 -8.00 7.19
N LYS A 211 -8.54 -7.06 8.00
CA LYS A 211 -8.05 -6.90 9.38
C LYS A 211 -8.52 -8.10 10.21
N CYS A 212 -7.72 -8.59 11.14
CA CYS A 212 -8.13 -9.73 11.96
C CYS A 212 -9.42 -9.41 12.74
N GLY A 213 -10.40 -10.33 12.71
CA GLY A 213 -11.72 -10.12 13.31
C GLY A 213 -12.63 -9.18 12.53
N LYS A 214 -12.29 -8.85 11.27
CA LYS A 214 -13.13 -8.08 10.35
C LYS A 214 -13.31 -8.85 9.04
N ASP A 215 -14.51 -8.72 8.46
CA ASP A 215 -14.87 -9.41 7.21
C ASP A 215 -14.57 -8.59 5.95
N ALA A 216 -14.23 -7.30 6.11
CA ALA A 216 -13.89 -6.40 5.02
C ALA A 216 -12.52 -6.77 4.42
N ILE A 217 -12.57 -7.55 3.33
CA ILE A 217 -11.41 -7.95 2.54
C ILE A 217 -11.05 -6.83 1.56
N LEU A 218 -9.77 -6.50 1.47
CA LEU A 218 -9.25 -5.54 0.49
C LEU A 218 -9.20 -6.17 -0.90
N LYS A 219 -9.99 -5.68 -1.85
CA LYS A 219 -10.15 -6.23 -3.22
C LYS A 219 -9.90 -5.15 -4.26
N LEU A 220 -9.76 -5.52 -5.53
CA LEU A 220 -9.77 -4.55 -6.63
C LEU A 220 -11.14 -3.85 -6.59
N ALA A 221 -11.14 -2.52 -6.62
CA ALA A 221 -12.38 -1.76 -6.62
C ALA A 221 -13.11 -1.94 -7.96
N ASP A 222 -14.44 -2.07 -7.93
CA ASP A 222 -15.26 -2.20 -9.15
C ASP A 222 -15.16 -0.95 -10.04
N TYR A 223 -14.88 0.21 -9.44
CA TYR A 223 -14.64 1.50 -10.09
C TYR A 223 -13.15 1.76 -10.42
N CYS A 224 -12.28 0.73 -10.37
CA CYS A 224 -10.87 0.87 -10.74
C CYS A 224 -10.64 0.67 -12.24
N THR A 225 -10.14 1.72 -12.91
CA THR A 225 -9.90 1.72 -14.35
C THR A 225 -8.50 1.19 -14.74
N PHE A 226 -7.62 0.90 -13.77
CA PHE A 226 -6.20 0.55 -13.97
C PHE A 226 -5.93 -0.60 -14.95
N TYR A 227 -6.90 -1.49 -15.13
CA TYR A 227 -6.78 -2.69 -15.97
C TYR A 227 -7.80 -2.75 -17.11
N GLU A 228 -8.50 -1.65 -17.43
CA GLU A 228 -9.54 -1.66 -18.47
C GLU A 228 -9.04 -2.21 -19.80
N ASP A 229 -7.87 -1.77 -20.25
CA ASP A 229 -7.26 -2.23 -21.50
C ASP A 229 -6.58 -3.62 -21.42
N LEU A 230 -6.48 -4.19 -20.21
CA LEU A 230 -5.72 -5.43 -19.92
C LEU A 230 -6.60 -6.56 -19.34
N SER A 231 -7.93 -6.39 -19.36
CA SER A 231 -8.86 -7.36 -18.81
C SER A 231 -8.99 -8.62 -19.69
N PRO A 232 -8.92 -9.85 -19.12
CA PRO A 232 -8.94 -10.17 -17.70
C PRO A 232 -7.54 -10.16 -17.03
N VAL A 233 -7.45 -9.50 -15.87
CA VAL A 233 -6.24 -9.47 -15.03
C VAL A 233 -6.24 -10.60 -13.99
N SER A 234 -5.08 -11.22 -13.75
CA SER A 234 -4.96 -12.26 -12.71
C SER A 234 -4.77 -11.67 -11.31
N ASN A 235 -5.23 -12.39 -10.29
CA ASN A 235 -4.93 -12.06 -8.88
C ASN A 235 -3.44 -11.99 -8.56
N ALA A 236 -2.59 -12.69 -9.33
CA ALA A 236 -1.14 -12.61 -9.17
C ALA A 236 -0.60 -11.27 -9.63
N GLN A 237 -1.11 -10.76 -10.75
CA GLN A 237 -0.74 -9.44 -11.26
C GLN A 237 -1.20 -8.33 -10.31
N ILE A 238 -2.48 -8.36 -9.87
CA ILE A 238 -3.01 -7.39 -8.90
C ILE A 238 -2.20 -7.41 -7.60
N PHE A 239 -1.88 -8.60 -7.09
CA PHE A 239 -1.08 -8.73 -5.87
C PHE A 239 0.29 -8.05 -6.01
N LEU A 240 0.99 -8.25 -7.14
CA LEU A 240 2.31 -7.65 -7.39
C LEU A 240 2.22 -6.14 -7.59
N ASP A 241 1.20 -5.66 -8.29
CA ASP A 241 1.00 -4.22 -8.55
C ASP A 241 0.55 -3.47 -7.29
N ALA A 242 -0.08 -4.15 -6.34
CA ALA A 242 -0.47 -3.62 -5.04
C ALA A 242 0.68 -3.48 -4.04
N LEU A 243 1.86 -4.08 -4.30
CA LEU A 243 3.00 -3.95 -3.41
C LEU A 243 3.59 -2.54 -3.49
N ILE A 244 3.82 -1.96 -2.32
CA ILE A 244 4.38 -0.61 -2.18
C ILE A 244 5.89 -0.65 -2.39
N ILE A 245 6.58 -1.68 -1.87
CA ILE A 245 8.00 -1.90 -2.13
C ILE A 245 8.17 -2.75 -3.39
N GLN A 246 8.58 -2.07 -4.46
CA GLN A 246 9.09 -2.72 -5.65
C GLN A 246 10.60 -2.94 -5.51
N LYS A 247 11.01 -4.17 -5.20
CA LYS A 247 12.39 -4.59 -5.42
C LYS A 247 12.55 -4.85 -6.91
N THR A 248 13.33 -4.00 -7.57
CA THR A 248 13.80 -4.27 -8.93
C THR A 248 14.63 -5.54 -8.88
N ILE A 249 14.35 -6.50 -9.77
CA ILE A 249 15.37 -7.49 -10.13
C ILE A 249 16.48 -6.70 -10.82
N ILE A 250 17.46 -6.22 -10.05
CA ILE A 250 18.75 -5.83 -10.62
C ILE A 250 19.46 -7.15 -10.92
N TYR A 251 19.07 -7.82 -12.00
CA TYR A 251 19.92 -8.82 -12.63
C TYR A 251 20.09 -8.43 -14.09
N MET A 252 21.36 -8.22 -14.46
CA MET A 252 21.88 -8.36 -15.80
C MET A 252 21.41 -7.36 -16.86
N MET A 253 21.70 -6.07 -16.67
CA MET A 253 22.24 -5.28 -17.78
C MET A 253 23.51 -4.60 -17.32
N SER A 254 24.56 -4.76 -18.12
CA SER A 254 25.94 -4.41 -17.90
C SER A 254 26.17 -3.07 -17.19
N SER A 255 27.12 -3.11 -16.25
CA SER A 255 28.02 -2.01 -15.86
C SER A 255 28.05 -0.82 -16.83
N THR A 256 27.26 0.24 -16.56
CA THR A 256 27.63 1.66 -16.82
C THR A 256 26.59 2.72 -16.41
N PHE A 257 25.36 2.39 -16.00
CA PHE A 257 24.29 3.41 -15.97
C PHE A 257 23.81 3.93 -14.59
N LEU A 258 24.51 3.66 -13.48
CA LEU A 258 24.05 4.05 -12.13
C LEU A 258 24.85 5.16 -11.43
N ILE A 259 25.55 6.03 -12.17
CA ILE A 259 26.27 7.19 -11.58
C ILE A 259 25.71 8.56 -12.01
N CYS A 260 24.83 8.66 -13.01
CA CYS A 260 24.44 9.98 -13.54
C CYS A 260 23.18 10.66 -12.95
N LEU A 261 22.66 10.27 -11.77
CA LEU A 261 21.46 10.94 -11.20
C LEU A 261 21.61 11.46 -9.76
N PHE A 262 22.83 11.52 -9.21
CA PHE A 262 23.11 12.19 -7.92
C PHE A 262 24.13 13.33 -8.00
N GLN A 263 24.29 13.95 -9.18
CA GLN A 263 24.97 15.23 -9.34
C GLN A 263 24.22 16.13 -10.32
N SER A 264 23.13 16.75 -9.85
CA SER A 264 22.66 18.01 -10.42
C SER A 264 22.20 18.91 -9.28
N ASN A 265 23.12 19.79 -8.89
CA ASN A 265 23.01 20.93 -7.99
C ASN A 265 21.64 21.62 -8.03
N ILE A 266 20.84 21.48 -6.98
CA ILE A 266 19.93 22.54 -6.51
C ILE A 266 19.87 22.37 -5.00
N TRP A 267 20.70 23.10 -4.24
CA TRP A 267 20.50 23.58 -2.85
C TRP A 267 21.80 24.25 -2.37
N ARG A 268 22.15 25.41 -2.95
CA ARG A 268 22.96 26.46 -2.30
C ARG A 268 22.57 27.82 -2.88
N LYS A 269 21.73 28.54 -2.15
CA LYS A 269 21.68 30.00 -2.11
C LYS A 269 21.40 30.40 -0.66
N ASN A 270 22.48 30.57 0.10
CA ASN A 270 22.89 31.80 0.77
C ASN A 270 24.35 31.62 1.18
#